data_AF-A0A3C0NPQ3-F1
#
_entry.id   AF-A0A3C0NPQ3-F1
#
_cell.length_a   1.000
_cell.length_b   1.000
_cell.length_c   1.000
_cell.angle_alpha   90.00
_cell.angle_beta   90.00
_cell.angle_gamma   90.00
#
_symmetry.space_group_name_H-M   'P 1'
#
loop_
_entity.id
_entity.type
_entity.pdbx_description
1 polymer ?
#
loop_
_entity_poly.entity_id
_entity_poly.type
_entity_poly.pdbx_seq_one_letter_code
_entity_poly.pdbx_strand_id
1 'polypeptide(L)' 'MNNRIVDPEITLIPYYPNSDVTLAWYQDPDVCRQVDNIDHPYS' A
#
# COMPACT_ATOMS: atom_id res chain seq x y z
N MET A 1 -20.15 -5.47 -3.41
CA MET A 1 -19.19 -6.24 -2.60
C MET A 1 -19.94 -6.72 -1.36
N ASN A 2 -19.97 -8.02 -1.09
CA ASN A 2 -20.61 -8.54 0.12
C ASN A 2 -19.58 -8.52 1.25
N ASN A 3 -19.87 -7.83 2.35
CA ASN A 3 -18.96 -7.76 3.50
C ASN A 3 -18.78 -9.16 4.09
N ARG A 4 -17.57 -9.70 3.99
CA ARG A 4 -17.16 -10.92 4.70
C ARG A 4 -16.59 -10.50 6.05
N ILE A 5 -17.22 -10.94 7.13
CA ILE A 5 -16.71 -10.73 8.50
C ILE A 5 -15.69 -11.83 8.78
N VAL A 6 -14.42 -11.44 8.95
CA VAL A 6 -13.32 -12.36 9.27
C VAL A 6 -13.19 -12.52 10.79
N ASP A 7 -13.43 -11.44 11.54
CA ASP A 7 -13.42 -11.38 13.00
C ASP A 7 -14.38 -10.25 13.44
N PRO A 8 -15.19 -10.41 14.51
CA PRO A 8 -16.12 -9.38 14.99
C PRO A 8 -15.44 -8.09 15.49
N GLU A 9 -14.17 -8.13 15.86
CA GLU A 9 -13.39 -6.95 16.27
C GLU A 9 -12.69 -6.25 15.09
N ILE A 10 -12.62 -6.91 13.93
CA ILE A 10 -11.94 -6.38 12.74
C ILE A 10 -12.97 -5.91 11.71
N THR A 11 -12.97 -4.62 11.43
CA THR A 11 -13.85 -4.02 10.41
C THR A 11 -13.11 -3.84 9.09
N LEU A 12 -13.73 -4.28 7.99
CA LEU A 12 -13.21 -4.05 6.64
C LEU A 12 -13.44 -2.59 6.24
N ILE A 13 -12.35 -1.84 6.02
CA ILE A 13 -12.44 -0.48 5.48
C ILE A 13 -12.43 -0.56 3.95
N PRO A 14 -13.34 0.15 3.25
CA PRO A 14 -13.30 0.21 1.79
C PRO A 14 -11.93 0.69 1.30
N TYR A 15 -11.43 0.06 0.24
CA TYR A 15 -10.21 0.53 -0.40
C TYR A 15 -10.50 1.84 -1.14
N TYR A 16 -9.87 2.93 -0.70
CA TYR A 16 -9.93 4.23 -1.37
C TYR A 16 -8.61 4.46 -2.11
N PRO A 17 -8.58 4.30 -3.44
CA PRO A 17 -7.36 4.53 -4.19
C PRO A 17 -6.99 6.02 -4.14
N ASN A 18 -5.72 6.29 -3.83
CA ASN A 18 -5.12 7.61 -3.97
C ASN A 18 -3.79 7.42 -4.69
N SER A 19 -3.85 7.41 -6.03
CA SER A 19 -2.69 7.13 -6.87
C SER A 19 -1.55 8.10 -6.62
N ASP A 20 -1.85 9.37 -6.39
CA ASP A 20 -0.85 10.42 -6.23
C ASP A 20 -0.07 10.24 -4.92
N VAL A 21 -0.76 9.90 -3.83
CA VAL A 21 -0.12 9.58 -2.53
C VAL A 21 0.58 8.22 -2.58
N THR A 22 -0.05 7.23 -3.20
CA THR A 22 0.53 5.88 -3.33
C THR A 22 1.83 5.93 -4.11
N LEU A 23 1.87 6.67 -5.22
CA LEU A 23 3.07 6.79 -6.04
C LEU A 23 4.24 7.40 -5.25
N ALA A 24 3.99 8.42 -4.43
CA ALA A 24 5.03 9.01 -3.60
C ALA A 24 5.66 8.01 -2.61
N TRP A 25 4.88 7.08 -2.05
CA TRP A 25 5.40 6.04 -1.15
C TRP A 25 6.28 5.01 -1.85
N TYR A 26 5.93 4.62 -3.09
CA TYR A 26 6.75 3.71 -3.88
C TYR A 26 8.01 4.37 -4.46
N GLN A 27 8.15 5.69 -4.32
CA GLN A 27 9.32 6.45 -4.72
C GLN A 27 10.27 6.73 -3.53
N ASP A 28 9.91 6.28 -2.32
CA ASP A 28 10.79 6.35 -1.15
C ASP A 28 11.95 5.34 -1.28
N PRO A 29 13.21 5.80 -1.30
CA PRO A 29 14.38 4.92 -1.43
C PRO A 29 14.47 3.81 -0.38
N ASP A 30 14.00 4.07 0.84
CA ASP A 30 14.03 3.07 1.91
C ASP A 30 12.99 1.97 1.67
N VAL A 31 11.83 2.34 1.15
CA VAL A 31 10.80 1.39 0.72
C VAL A 31 11.28 0.56 -0.46
N CYS A 32 11.88 1.19 -1.48
CA CYS A 32 12.44 0.50 -2.65
C CYS A 32 13.49 -0.55 -2.25
N ARG A 33 14.37 -0.21 -1.29
CA ARG A 33 15.37 -1.15 -0.78
C ARG A 33 14.75 -2.29 0.00
N GLN A 34 13.76 -2.01 0.85
CA GLN A 34 13.12 -3.03 1.68
C GLN A 34 12.32 -4.03 0.84
N VAL A 35 11.55 -3.55 -0.13
CA VAL A 35 10.60 -4.36 -0.89
C VAL A 35 11.28 -5.07 -2.06
N ASP A 36 12.15 -4.36 -2.78
CA ASP A 36 12.70 -4.82 -4.06
C ASP A 36 14.24 -4.94 -4.05
N ASN A 37 14.91 -4.56 -2.96
CA ASN A 37 16.37 -4.59 -2.83
C ASN A 37 17.09 -3.79 -3.95
N ILE A 38 16.49 -2.67 -4.33
CA ILE A 38 17.06 -1.68 -5.25
C ILE A 38 17.37 -0.38 -4.49
N ASP A 39 18.46 0.29 -4.87
CA ASP A 39 18.91 1.55 -4.22
C ASP A 39 18.45 2.82 -4.96
N HIS A 40 17.57 2.68 -5.94
CA HIS A 40 17.02 3.81 -6.69
C HIS A 40 15.49 3.70 -6.81
N PRO A 41 14.77 4.84 -6.83
CA PRO A 41 13.34 4.85 -7.13
C PRO A 41 13.02 4.48 -8.60
N TYR A 42 11.74 4.35 -8.92
CA TYR A 42 11.26 4.04 -10.27
C TYR A 42 11.24 5.30 -11.17
N SER A 43 11.59 5.13 -12.45
CA SER A 43 11.60 6.21 -13.47
C SER A 43 10.29 6.38 -14.21
#